data_AF-A0A7C1A8X4-F1
#
_entry.id   AF-A0A7C1A8X4-F1
#
_cell.length_a   1.000
_cell.length_b   1.000
_cell.length_c   1.000
_cell.angle_alpha   90.00
_cell.angle_beta   90.00
_cell.angle_gamma   90.00
#
_symmetry.space_group_name_H-M   'P 1'
#
loop_
_entity.id
_entity.type
_entity.pdbx_description
1 polymer ?
#
loop_
_entity_poly.entity_id
_entity_poly.type
_entity_poly.pdbx_seq_one_letter_code
_entity_poly.pdbx_strand_id
1 'polypeptide(L)'
;MATVVLLGTLDTKATEYAFLKDRIAEENCDVVVINAGVLGDPDYPTDYSRADVAAAAGVGLEELVDAGDRGAAVEAMARGAGVIVGDLYRQGRLDGILGLGGSGGSSLNSYSMRLLP
;
A
#
# COMPACT_ATOMS: atom_id res chain seq x y z
N MET A 1 2.39 20.15 7.06
CA MET A 1 3.54 19.26 6.82
C MET A 1 3.20 18.43 5.61
N ALA A 2 4.13 18.14 4.71
CA ALA A 2 3.82 17.32 3.54
C ALA A 2 3.56 15.87 3.99
N THR A 3 2.55 15.22 3.42
CA THR A 3 2.21 13.82 3.70
C THR A 3 2.65 12.93 2.55
N VAL A 4 3.50 11.94 2.86
CA VAL A 4 3.96 10.93 1.91
C VAL A 4 3.27 9.60 2.20
N VAL A 5 2.61 9.04 1.19
CA VAL A 5 2.04 7.68 1.27
C VAL A 5 3.12 6.67 0.90
N LEU A 6 3.38 5.73 1.81
CA LEU A 6 4.15 4.52 1.55
C LEU A 6 3.21 3.36 1.22
N LEU A 7 3.27 2.88 -0.01
CA LEU A 7 2.44 1.78 -0.49
C LEU A 7 3.30 0.57 -0.89
N GLY A 8 2.96 -0.61 -0.35
CA GLY A 8 3.39 -1.88 -0.93
C GLY A 8 3.11 -3.11 -0.07
N THR A 9 3.86 -4.19 -0.31
CA THR A 9 3.64 -5.51 0.29
C THR A 9 4.57 -5.72 1.49
N LEU A 10 4.10 -5.38 2.69
CA LEU A 10 4.96 -5.33 3.88
C LEU A 10 5.22 -6.71 4.50
N ASP A 11 4.39 -7.70 4.20
CA ASP A 11 4.58 -9.13 4.54
C ASP A 11 5.96 -9.69 4.14
N THR A 12 6.59 -9.11 3.12
CA THR A 12 7.94 -9.50 2.67
C THR A 12 8.97 -8.39 2.76
N LYS A 13 8.56 -7.15 3.06
CA LYS A 13 9.39 -5.94 2.94
C LYS A 13 9.28 -4.99 4.14
N ALA A 14 8.77 -5.46 5.28
CA ALA A 14 8.53 -4.63 6.46
C ALA A 14 9.78 -3.82 6.87
N THR A 15 10.96 -4.45 6.89
CA THR A 15 12.23 -3.79 7.24
C THR A 15 12.58 -2.65 6.27
N GLU A 16 12.44 -2.88 4.97
CA GLU A 16 12.73 -1.85 3.97
C GLU A 16 11.72 -0.68 4.03
N TYR A 17 10.43 -0.97 4.28
CA TYR A 17 9.41 0.07 4.49
C TYR A 17 9.64 0.86 5.78
N ALA A 18 10.07 0.20 6.85
CA ALA A 18 10.45 0.85 8.10
C ALA A 18 11.59 1.85 7.88
N PHE A 19 12.65 1.42 7.18
CA PHE A 19 13.76 2.29 6.81
C PHE A 19 13.30 3.51 5.98
N LEU A 20 12.43 3.32 4.99
CA LEU A 20 11.92 4.45 4.20
C LEU A 20 11.08 5.40 5.03
N LYS A 21 10.22 4.90 5.93
CA LYS A 21 9.42 5.77 6.82
C LYS A 21 10.35 6.65 7.66
N ASP A 22 11.39 6.08 8.24
CA ASP A 22 12.35 6.83 9.06
C ASP A 22 13.06 7.91 8.24
N ARG A 23 13.52 7.57 7.03
CA ARG A 23 14.15 8.53 6.11
C ARG A 23 13.22 9.67 5.68
N ILE A 24 11.95 9.38 5.43
CA ILE A 24 10.98 10.43 5.06
C ILE A 24 10.64 11.31 6.27
N ALA A 25 10.50 10.71 7.46
CA ALA A 25 10.22 11.46 8.69
C ALA A 25 11.36 12.44 9.03
N GLU A 26 12.62 12.08 8.76
CA GLU A 26 13.79 12.97 8.91
C GLU A 26 13.72 14.22 8.01
N GLU A 27 13.00 14.15 6.89
CA GLU A 27 12.75 15.28 6.00
C GLU A 27 11.55 16.15 6.44
N ASN A 28 11.09 15.99 7.69
CA ASN A 28 9.91 16.68 8.25
C ASN A 28 8.64 16.47 7.43
N CYS A 29 8.39 15.23 7.02
CA CYS A 29 7.17 14.80 6.34
C CYS A 29 6.37 13.83 7.23
N ASP A 30 5.05 13.94 7.16
CA ASP A 30 4.15 12.93 7.72
C ASP A 30 4.13 11.70 6.80
N VAL A 31 3.98 10.50 7.36
CA VAL A 31 3.99 9.25 6.59
C VAL A 31 2.74 8.44 6.87
N VAL A 32 2.02 8.08 5.82
CA VAL A 32 0.87 7.15 5.85
C VAL A 32 1.29 5.85 5.20
N VAL A 33 1.16 4.73 5.91
CA VAL A 33 1.59 3.41 5.45
C VAL A 33 0.39 2.55 5.05
N ILE A 34 0.37 2.07 3.81
CA ILE A 34 -0.66 1.19 3.26
C ILE A 34 -0.03 -0.17 2.96
N ASN A 35 -0.51 -1.22 3.64
CA ASN A 35 -0.09 -2.60 3.38
C ASN A 35 -1.02 -3.30 2.40
N ALA A 36 -0.46 -3.66 1.25
CA ALA A 36 -1.14 -4.37 0.18
C ALA A 36 -0.64 -5.83 0.01
N GLY A 37 0.07 -6.37 1.00
CA GLY A 37 0.52 -7.77 1.04
C GLY A 37 -0.60 -8.76 1.36
N VAL A 38 -0.46 -10.00 0.90
CA VAL A 38 -1.47 -11.06 1.08
C VAL A 38 -0.91 -12.33 1.72
N LEU A 39 0.42 -12.45 1.89
CA LEU A 39 1.04 -13.68 2.40
C LEU A 39 1.00 -13.78 3.93
N GLY A 40 0.88 -12.65 4.62
CA GLY A 40 0.84 -12.61 6.08
C GLY A 40 0.76 -11.18 6.61
N ASP A 41 0.78 -11.07 7.94
CA ASP A 41 0.81 -9.78 8.60
C ASP A 41 2.26 -9.31 8.77
N PRO A 42 2.54 -8.02 8.52
CA PRO A 42 3.87 -7.48 8.73
C PRO A 42 4.13 -7.29 10.22
N ASP A 43 5.38 -7.46 10.65
CA ASP A 43 5.85 -7.04 11.98
C ASP A 43 6.13 -5.53 11.98
N TYR A 44 5.13 -4.75 11.56
CA TYR A 44 5.26 -3.31 11.34
C TYR A 44 3.89 -2.62 11.33
N PRO A 45 3.71 -1.50 12.06
CA PRO A 45 2.43 -0.80 12.11
C PRO A 45 2.07 -0.14 10.78
N THR A 46 0.81 -0.30 10.38
CA THR A 46 0.25 0.23 9.13
C THR A 46 -0.98 1.07 9.43
N ASP A 47 -1.13 2.21 8.75
CA ASP A 47 -2.32 3.05 8.85
C ASP A 47 -3.52 2.44 8.11
N TYR A 48 -3.24 1.71 7.03
CA TYR A 48 -4.20 0.88 6.32
C TYR A 48 -3.68 -0.55 6.23
N SER A 49 -4.43 -1.48 6.83
CA SER A 49 -4.11 -2.89 6.84
C SER A 49 -4.42 -3.55 5.49
N ARG A 50 -3.92 -4.77 5.29
CA ARG A 50 -4.27 -5.58 4.11
C ARG A 50 -5.77 -5.89 4.02
N ALA A 51 -6.48 -5.94 5.15
CA ALA A 51 -7.93 -6.11 5.17
C ALA A 51 -8.64 -4.86 4.67
N ASP A 52 -8.18 -3.66 5.07
CA ASP A 52 -8.74 -2.39 4.60
C ASP A 52 -8.56 -2.25 3.08
N VAL A 53 -7.39 -2.64 2.56
CA VAL A 53 -7.09 -2.63 1.12
C VAL A 53 -7.98 -3.62 0.36
N ALA A 54 -8.13 -4.86 0.84
CA ALA A 54 -9.01 -5.84 0.21
C ALA A 54 -10.48 -5.37 0.21
N ALA A 55 -10.96 -4.83 1.34
CA ALA A 55 -12.31 -4.30 1.46
C ALA A 55 -12.55 -3.11 0.52
N ALA A 56 -11.58 -2.22 0.35
CA ALA A 56 -11.65 -1.11 -0.61
C ALA A 56 -11.73 -1.60 -2.08
N ALA A 57 -11.25 -2.80 -2.37
CA ALA A 57 -11.41 -3.46 -3.67
C ALA A 57 -12.75 -4.22 -3.82
N GLY A 58 -13.58 -4.27 -2.77
CA GLY A 58 -14.86 -4.97 -2.74
C GLY A 58 -14.74 -6.49 -2.61
N VAL A 59 -13.62 -7.00 -2.08
CA VAL A 59 -13.37 -8.44 -1.91
C VAL A 59 -12.95 -8.78 -0.47
N GLY A 60 -13.12 -10.04 -0.06
CA GLY A 60 -12.63 -10.54 1.21
C GLY A 60 -11.14 -10.83 1.19
N LEU A 61 -10.40 -10.47 2.24
CA LEU A 61 -8.97 -10.83 2.36
C LEU A 61 -8.79 -12.36 2.40
N GLU A 62 -9.62 -13.07 3.16
CA GLU A 62 -9.58 -14.53 3.25
C GLU A 62 -9.82 -15.19 1.88
N GLU A 63 -10.75 -14.65 1.07
CA GLU A 63 -11.02 -15.15 -0.28
C GLU A 63 -9.78 -15.05 -1.17
N LEU A 64 -9.02 -13.96 -1.09
CA LEU A 64 -7.78 -13.77 -1.85
C LEU A 64 -6.69 -14.74 -1.41
N VAL A 65 -6.57 -14.98 -0.09
CA VAL A 65 -5.57 -15.89 0.48
C VAL A 65 -5.89 -17.33 0.10
N ASP A 66 -7.14 -17.75 0.25
CA ASP A 66 -7.60 -19.12 -0.03
C ASP A 66 -7.53 -19.47 -1.51
N ALA A 67 -7.77 -18.49 -2.39
CA ALA A 67 -7.65 -18.69 -3.84
C ALA A 67 -6.21 -19.04 -4.28
N GLY A 68 -5.19 -18.57 -3.55
CA GLY A 68 -3.77 -18.84 -3.85
C GLY A 68 -3.28 -18.29 -5.19
N ASP A 69 -4.10 -17.53 -5.93
CA ASP A 69 -3.73 -16.90 -7.20
C ASP A 69 -3.04 -15.56 -6.93
N ARG A 70 -1.71 -15.58 -7.00
CA ARG A 70 -0.89 -14.39 -6.80
C ARG A 70 -1.22 -13.25 -7.78
N GLY A 71 -1.54 -13.55 -9.04
CA GLY A 71 -1.82 -12.54 -10.04
C GLY A 71 -3.12 -11.80 -9.73
N ALA A 72 -4.18 -12.57 -9.49
CA ALA A 72 -5.49 -12.03 -9.11
C ALA A 72 -5.41 -11.24 -7.79
N ALA A 73 -4.66 -11.74 -6.81
CA ALA A 73 -4.45 -11.04 -5.55
C ALA A 73 -3.74 -9.69 -5.75
N VAL A 74 -2.64 -9.65 -6.51
CA VAL A 74 -1.94 -8.39 -6.82
C VAL A 74 -2.87 -7.39 -7.52
N GLU A 75 -3.69 -7.86 -8.45
CA GLU A 75 -4.64 -7.00 -9.16
C GLU A 75 -5.72 -6.44 -8.23
N ALA A 76 -6.33 -7.29 -7.39
CA ALA A 76 -7.35 -6.87 -6.42
C ALA A 76 -6.78 -5.86 -5.42
N MET A 77 -5.61 -6.15 -4.85
CA MET A 77 -4.95 -5.27 -3.89
C MET A 77 -4.52 -3.95 -4.52
N ALA A 78 -4.10 -3.96 -5.80
CA ALA A 78 -3.80 -2.73 -6.54
C ALA A 78 -5.05 -1.85 -6.74
N ARG A 79 -6.21 -2.44 -7.05
CA ARG A 79 -7.48 -1.70 -7.14
C ARG A 79 -7.86 -1.07 -5.80
N GLY A 80 -7.80 -1.85 -4.72
CA GLY A 80 -8.12 -1.37 -3.38
C GLY A 80 -7.18 -0.26 -2.90
N ALA A 81 -5.88 -0.42 -3.13
CA ALA A 81 -4.88 0.60 -2.83
C ALA A 81 -5.14 1.88 -3.64
N GLY A 82 -5.52 1.76 -4.91
CA GLY A 82 -5.91 2.89 -5.75
C GLY A 82 -7.09 3.68 -5.20
N VAL A 83 -8.10 3.01 -4.64
CA VAL A 83 -9.24 3.67 -3.97
C VAL A 83 -8.76 4.46 -2.76
N ILE A 84 -7.99 3.84 -1.86
CA ILE A 84 -7.49 4.50 -0.64
C ILE A 84 -6.59 5.69 -0.98
N VAL A 85 -5.68 5.52 -1.94
CA VAL A 85 -4.77 6.57 -2.42
C VAL A 85 -5.55 7.75 -3.02
N GLY A 86 -6.56 7.47 -3.85
CA GLY A 86 -7.44 8.50 -4.41
C GLY A 86 -8.24 9.23 -3.34
N ASP A 87 -8.71 8.53 -2.31
CA ASP A 87 -9.44 9.12 -1.18
C ASP A 87 -8.54 10.04 -0.35
N LEU A 88 -7.32 9.59 -0.03
CA LEU A 88 -6.32 10.40 0.68
C LEU A 88 -5.97 11.67 -0.09
N TYR A 89 -5.79 11.57 -1.41
CA TYR A 89 -5.55 12.74 -2.27
C TYR A 89 -6.72 13.73 -2.23
N ARG A 90 -7.96 13.25 -2.39
CA ARG A 90 -9.16 14.11 -2.33
C ARG A 90 -9.36 14.77 -0.96
N GLN A 91 -8.86 14.17 0.11
CA GLN A 91 -8.88 14.71 1.46
C GLN A 91 -7.74 15.71 1.74
N GLY A 92 -6.82 15.94 0.80
CA GLY A 92 -5.63 16.76 1.03
C GLY A 92 -4.63 16.11 1.99
N ARG A 93 -4.60 14.77 2.05
CA ARG A 93 -3.73 13.96 2.92
C ARG A 93 -2.70 13.15 2.13
N LEU A 94 -2.38 13.60 0.92
CA LEU A 94 -1.36 13.00 0.05
C LEU A 94 -0.72 14.11 -0.78
N ASP A 95 0.53 14.42 -0.47
CA ASP A 95 1.38 15.34 -1.25
C ASP A 95 2.39 14.57 -2.11
N GLY A 96 2.75 13.34 -1.70
CA GLY A 96 3.59 12.44 -2.46
C GLY A 96 3.26 10.98 -2.19
N ILE A 97 3.67 10.10 -3.10
CA ILE A 97 3.54 8.65 -2.94
C ILE A 97 4.87 7.98 -3.32
N LEU A 98 5.29 7.02 -2.52
CA LEU A 98 6.49 6.22 -2.73
C LEU A 98 6.17 4.75 -2.47
N GLY A 99 6.78 3.87 -3.25
CA GLY A 99 6.64 2.44 -3.07
C GLY A 99 7.88 1.71 -3.53
N LEU A 100 8.18 0.61 -2.86
CA LEU A 100 9.28 -0.30 -3.19
C LEU A 100 8.76 -1.72 -3.47
N GLY A 101 9.40 -2.41 -4.39
CA GLY A 101 9.01 -3.78 -4.74
C GLY A 101 9.78 -4.34 -5.92
N GLY A 102 9.71 -5.66 -6.09
CA GLY A 102 10.04 -6.30 -7.36
C GLY A 102 8.88 -6.19 -8.36
N SER A 103 8.88 -6.97 -9.43
CA SER A 103 7.88 -6.90 -10.52
C SER A 103 6.41 -6.77 -10.06
N GLY A 104 5.97 -7.63 -9.13
CA GLY A 104 4.60 -7.57 -8.59
C GLY A 104 4.32 -6.31 -7.78
N GLY A 105 5.24 -5.90 -6.91
CA GLY A 105 5.10 -4.68 -6.11
C GLY A 105 5.16 -3.41 -6.97
N SER A 106 6.04 -3.36 -7.98
CA SER A 106 6.08 -2.27 -8.95
C SER A 106 4.76 -2.19 -9.73
N SER A 107 4.19 -3.31 -10.17
CA SER A 107 2.89 -3.34 -10.86
C SER A 107 1.77 -2.78 -9.99
N LEU A 108 1.72 -3.18 -8.71
CA LEU A 108 0.75 -2.71 -7.73
C LEU A 108 0.90 -1.20 -7.45
N ASN A 109 2.12 -0.75 -7.22
CA ASN A 109 2.43 0.65 -6.92
C ASN A 109 2.14 1.55 -8.11
N SER A 110 2.64 1.19 -9.30
CA SER A 110 2.38 1.94 -10.54
C SER A 110 0.89 1.99 -10.89
N TYR A 111 0.12 0.95 -10.57
CA TYR A 111 -1.33 1.00 -10.74
C TYR A 111 -1.98 2.08 -9.90
N SER A 112 -1.61 2.20 -8.62
CA SER A 112 -2.20 3.21 -7.73
C SER A 112 -1.71 4.62 -8.07
N MET A 113 -0.41 4.77 -8.36
CA MET A 113 0.22 6.04 -8.68
C MET A 113 -0.37 6.69 -9.93
N ARG A 114 -0.67 5.92 -10.99
CA ARG A 114 -1.21 6.48 -12.25
C ARG A 114 -2.66 6.98 -12.15
N LEU A 115 -3.34 6.74 -11.03
CA LEU A 115 -4.70 7.24 -10.79
C LEU A 115 -4.69 8.64 -10.16
N LEU A 116 -3.53 9.11 -9.72
CA LEU A 116 -3.33 10.47 -9.23
C LEU A 116 -3.12 11.44 -10.41
N PRO A 117 -3.42 12.75 -10.24
CA PRO A 117 -3.23 13.77 -11.28
C PRO A 117 -1.79 13.97 -11.77
#